data_AF-F8F3K1-F1
#
_entry.id   AF-F8F3K1-F1
#
_cell.length_a   1.000
_cell.length_b   1.000
_cell.length_c   1.000
_cell.angle_alpha   90.00
_cell.angle_beta   90.00
_cell.angle_gamma   90.00
#
_symmetry.space_group_name_H-M   'P 1'
#
loop_
_entity.id
_entity.type
_entity.pdbx_description
1 polymer ?
#
loop_
_entity_poly.entity_id
_entity_poly.type
_entity_poly.pdbx_seq_one_letter_code
_entity_poly.pdbx_strand_id
1 'polypeptide(L)'
;MNKKNNIVINLFWLFLSIFISCSSTEEQLLRKSYNDLCKAITMNNVTVIDDVAPFLLEEKNRQAFLALQELCNSHPSFHVTILDSKRAIIQLRDPAHTVLPFELDQSGRWLLKETFHQVYRIDFIPANN
;
A
#
# COMPACT_ATOMS: atom_id res chain seq x y z
N MET A 1 43.54 -41.55 9.89
CA MET A 1 43.10 -40.32 10.59
C MET A 1 42.00 -39.67 9.77
N ASN A 2 40.85 -39.43 10.42
CA ASN A 2 39.59 -38.97 9.85
C ASN A 2 39.70 -37.56 9.22
N LYS A 3 39.46 -37.45 7.91
CA LYS A 3 39.02 -36.19 7.25
C LYS A 3 37.53 -36.29 6.92
N LYS A 4 36.71 -36.50 7.94
CA LYS A 4 35.29 -36.12 7.93
C LYS A 4 35.26 -34.90 8.85
N ASN A 5 34.89 -33.71 8.34
CA ASN A 5 34.40 -32.54 9.12
C ASN A 5 34.47 -31.20 8.36
N ASN A 6 34.47 -31.16 7.02
CA ASN A 6 34.41 -29.86 6.29
C ASN A 6 33.33 -29.82 5.20
N ILE A 7 32.24 -30.57 5.35
CA ILE A 7 31.11 -30.54 4.39
C ILE A 7 29.86 -29.88 5.01
N VAL A 8 29.82 -29.65 6.32
CA VAL A 8 28.61 -29.16 7.00
C VAL A 8 28.44 -27.63 6.87
N ILE A 9 29.52 -26.88 6.66
CA ILE A 9 29.45 -25.41 6.65
C ILE A 9 28.90 -24.85 5.32
N ASN A 10 28.97 -25.62 4.24
CA ASN A 10 28.54 -25.14 2.91
C ASN A 10 27.05 -25.38 2.61
N LEU A 11 26.34 -26.17 3.42
CA LEU A 11 24.88 -26.35 3.27
C LEU A 11 24.05 -25.31 4.02
N PHE A 12 24.61 -24.64 5.03
CA PHE A 12 23.89 -23.59 5.77
C PHE A 12 23.67 -22.33 4.92
N TRP A 13 24.54 -22.08 3.94
CA TRP A 13 24.41 -20.97 2.98
C TRP A 13 23.42 -21.25 1.84
N LEU A 14 22.97 -22.50 1.65
CA LEU A 14 22.05 -22.86 0.57
C LEU A 14 20.57 -22.73 0.96
N PHE A 15 20.28 -22.65 2.28
CA PHE A 15 18.92 -22.43 2.78
C PHE A 15 18.62 -20.97 3.14
N LEU A 16 19.58 -20.06 2.99
CA LEU A 16 19.31 -18.63 2.89
C LEU A 16 18.92 -18.28 1.44
N SER A 17 17.98 -19.04 0.89
CA SER A 17 17.12 -18.61 -0.20
C SER A 17 15.91 -17.97 0.50
N ILE A 18 16.08 -16.81 1.12
CA ILE A 18 15.66 -15.57 0.48
C ILE A 18 14.29 -15.80 -0.16
N PHE A 19 13.26 -15.88 0.69
CA PHE A 19 11.92 -15.48 0.31
C PHE A 19 11.95 -13.95 0.10
N ILE A 20 12.68 -13.47 -0.93
CA ILE A 20 12.37 -12.15 -1.49
C ILE A 20 10.99 -12.35 -2.10
N SER A 21 9.98 -11.92 -1.37
CA SER A 21 8.70 -11.57 -1.97
C SER A 21 9.03 -10.48 -2.99
N CYS A 22 9.24 -10.91 -4.24
CA CYS A 22 9.61 -10.05 -5.34
C CYS A 22 8.34 -9.29 -5.71
N SER A 23 8.09 -8.17 -5.03
CA SER A 23 7.02 -7.25 -5.40
C SER A 23 7.31 -6.69 -6.78
N SER A 24 6.27 -6.55 -7.61
CA SER A 24 6.45 -5.98 -8.94
C SER A 24 6.95 -4.54 -8.84
N THR A 25 7.64 -4.05 -9.87
CA THR A 25 8.09 -2.64 -9.92
C THR A 25 6.93 -1.67 -9.70
N GLU A 26 5.75 -1.98 -10.26
CA GLU A 26 4.52 -1.21 -10.07
C GLU A 26 4.06 -1.20 -8.61
N GLU A 27 4.08 -2.35 -7.94
CA GLU A 27 3.74 -2.45 -6.52
C GLU A 27 4.70 -1.61 -5.67
N GLN A 28 6.01 -1.65 -5.94
CA GLN A 28 7.01 -0.87 -5.22
C GLN A 28 6.80 0.64 -5.42
N LEU A 29 6.53 1.07 -6.65
CA LEU A 29 6.22 2.47 -6.95
C LEU A 29 4.94 2.95 -6.26
N LEU A 30 3.92 2.11 -6.21
CA LEU A 30 2.68 2.43 -5.52
C LEU A 30 2.88 2.53 -4.01
N ARG A 31 3.59 1.56 -3.40
CA ARG A 31 3.95 1.60 -1.98
C ARG A 31 4.70 2.89 -1.63
N LYS A 32 5.66 3.27 -2.47
CA LYS A 32 6.41 4.52 -2.31
C LYS A 32 5.48 5.73 -2.40
N SER A 33 4.63 5.81 -3.42
CA SER A 33 3.69 6.93 -3.63
C SER A 33 2.78 7.14 -2.42
N TYR A 34 2.26 6.06 -1.83
CA TYR A 34 1.47 6.11 -0.60
C TYR A 34 2.27 6.54 0.62
N ASN A 35 3.48 6.00 0.82
CA ASN A 35 4.31 6.39 1.94
C ASN A 35 4.71 7.87 1.86
N ASP A 36 5.05 8.35 0.66
CA ASP A 36 5.37 9.75 0.39
C ASP A 36 4.14 10.65 0.65
N LEU A 37 2.94 10.22 0.23
CA LEU A 37 1.68 10.90 0.55
C LEU A 37 1.43 10.96 2.06
N CYS A 38 1.52 9.84 2.79
CA CYS A 38 1.29 9.84 4.23
C CYS A 38 2.28 10.75 4.96
N LYS A 39 3.56 10.71 4.58
CA LYS A 39 4.56 11.63 5.12
C LYS A 39 4.20 13.08 4.83
N ALA A 40 3.78 13.38 3.60
CA ALA A 40 3.38 14.72 3.21
C ALA A 40 2.17 15.22 4.00
N ILE A 41 1.18 14.37 4.25
CA ILE A 41 -0.01 14.70 5.05
C ILE A 41 0.35 14.96 6.52
N THR A 42 1.19 14.12 7.12
CA THR A 42 1.65 14.33 8.51
C THR A 42 2.51 15.58 8.65
N MET A 43 3.28 15.93 7.61
CA MET A 43 4.11 17.15 7.59
C MET A 43 3.38 18.39 7.03
N ASN A 44 2.13 18.24 6.60
CA ASN A 44 1.35 19.26 5.89
C ASN A 44 2.10 19.87 4.68
N ASN A 45 2.81 19.03 3.91
CA ASN A 45 3.54 19.43 2.71
C ASN A 45 2.59 19.49 1.51
N VAL A 46 2.02 20.67 1.29
CA VAL A 46 1.00 20.93 0.26
C VAL A 46 1.47 20.55 -1.15
N THR A 47 2.75 20.79 -1.50
CA THR A 47 3.26 20.49 -2.85
C THR A 47 3.16 19.00 -3.19
N VAL A 48 3.55 18.12 -2.26
CA VAL A 48 3.50 16.67 -2.50
C VAL A 48 2.05 16.16 -2.46
N ILE A 49 1.20 16.76 -1.61
CA ILE A 49 -0.22 16.44 -1.58
C ILE A 49 -0.88 16.82 -2.90
N ASP A 50 -0.58 17.99 -3.46
CA ASP A 50 -1.09 18.43 -4.77
C ASP A 50 -0.66 17.50 -5.90
N ASP A 51 0.58 16.99 -5.83
CA ASP A 51 1.11 16.07 -6.84
C ASP A 51 0.45 14.69 -6.87
N VAL A 52 0.00 14.18 -5.72
CA VAL A 52 -0.49 12.79 -5.57
C VAL A 52 -2.00 12.72 -5.35
N ALA A 53 -2.57 13.70 -4.66
CA ALA A 53 -3.96 13.72 -4.21
C ALA A 53 -4.52 15.16 -4.18
N PRO A 54 -4.52 15.88 -5.33
CA PRO A 54 -4.87 17.31 -5.37
C PRO A 54 -6.28 17.58 -4.84
N PHE A 55 -7.21 16.64 -5.02
CA PHE A 55 -8.58 16.75 -4.53
C PHE A 55 -8.65 16.95 -3.00
N LEU A 56 -7.65 16.50 -2.23
CA LEU A 56 -7.62 16.66 -0.77
C LEU A 56 -7.43 18.12 -0.34
N LEU A 57 -6.90 18.97 -1.22
CA LEU A 57 -6.68 20.40 -0.94
C LEU A 57 -7.93 21.25 -1.16
N GLU A 58 -8.98 20.68 -1.76
CA GLU A 58 -10.25 21.36 -1.96
C GLU A 58 -11.01 21.48 -0.63
N GLU A 59 -11.60 22.65 -0.34
CA GLU A 59 -12.29 22.89 0.95
C GLU A 59 -13.42 21.88 1.21
N LYS A 60 -14.14 21.45 0.17
CA LYS A 60 -15.19 20.41 0.28
C LYS A 60 -14.65 19.07 0.81
N ASN A 61 -13.35 18.81 0.66
CA ASN A 61 -12.69 17.56 0.99
C ASN A 61 -11.87 17.65 2.28
N ARG A 62 -12.02 18.73 3.07
CA ARG A 62 -11.32 18.90 4.35
C ARG A 62 -11.51 17.74 5.33
N GLN A 63 -12.71 17.16 5.39
CA GLN A 63 -12.97 16.00 6.26
C GLN A 63 -12.21 14.76 5.80
N ALA A 64 -12.12 14.54 4.48
CA ALA A 64 -11.33 13.46 3.92
C ALA A 64 -9.83 13.63 4.19
N PHE A 65 -9.31 14.86 4.11
CA PHE A 65 -7.94 15.17 4.49
C PHE A 65 -7.67 14.84 5.97
N LEU A 66 -8.54 15.27 6.89
CA LEU A 66 -8.38 15.00 8.32
C LEU A 66 -8.46 13.50 8.64
N ALA A 67 -9.40 12.78 8.02
CA ALA A 67 -9.53 11.33 8.19
C ALA A 67 -8.28 10.59 7.68
N LEU A 68 -7.75 10.97 6.52
CA LEU A 68 -6.53 10.38 5.98
C LEU A 68 -5.30 10.74 6.84
N GLN A 69 -5.26 11.95 7.40
CA GLN A 69 -4.21 12.36 8.33
C GLN A 69 -4.23 11.51 9.61
N GLU A 70 -5.40 11.26 10.18
CA GLU A 70 -5.55 10.36 11.33
C GLU A 70 -5.10 8.94 10.99
N LEU A 71 -5.51 8.41 9.83
CA LEU A 71 -5.08 7.11 9.34
C LEU A 71 -3.57 7.03 9.19
N CYS A 72 -2.93 7.97 8.51
CA CYS A 72 -1.48 7.99 8.34
C CYS A 72 -0.75 8.08 9.70
N ASN A 73 -1.25 8.85 10.65
CA ASN A 73 -0.68 8.95 12.00
C ASN A 73 -0.83 7.66 12.82
N SER A 74 -1.85 6.84 12.54
CA SER A 74 -2.06 5.54 13.18
C SER A 74 -1.16 4.41 12.62
N HIS A 75 -0.44 4.68 11.52
CA HIS A 75 0.48 3.76 10.86
C HIS A 75 -0.08 2.33 10.64
N PRO A 76 -1.27 2.17 10.03
CA PRO A 76 -1.84 0.86 9.80
C PRO A 76 -0.97 0.10 8.79
N SER A 77 -0.76 -1.19 9.05
CA SER A 77 -0.22 -2.08 8.02
C SER A 77 -1.15 -2.13 6.81
N PHE A 78 -0.62 -2.31 5.60
CA PHE A 78 -1.42 -2.26 4.38
C PHE A 78 -0.98 -3.29 3.34
N HIS A 79 -1.89 -3.61 2.43
CA HIS A 79 -1.66 -4.48 1.28
C HIS A 79 -1.87 -3.69 -0.02
N VAL A 80 -1.09 -4.02 -1.06
CA VAL A 80 -1.24 -3.46 -2.39
C VAL A 80 -1.84 -4.50 -3.32
N THR A 81 -2.88 -4.13 -4.05
CA THR A 81 -3.45 -4.98 -5.10
C THR A 81 -3.47 -4.19 -6.41
N ILE A 82 -2.73 -4.67 -7.40
CA ILE A 82 -2.80 -4.16 -8.77
C ILE A 82 -4.01 -4.79 -9.44
N LEU A 83 -4.95 -3.96 -9.93
CA LEU A 83 -6.16 -4.42 -10.61
C LEU A 83 -5.91 -4.58 -12.12
N ASP A 84 -5.19 -3.62 -12.71
CA ASP A 84 -4.73 -3.64 -14.09
C ASP A 84 -3.57 -2.64 -14.29
N SER A 85 -3.14 -2.45 -15.54
CA SER A 85 -2.03 -1.55 -15.92
C SER A 85 -2.19 -0.08 -15.52
N LYS A 86 -3.38 0.36 -15.10
CA LYS A 86 -3.69 1.74 -14.77
C LYS A 86 -4.37 1.92 -13.43
N ARG A 87 -4.81 0.83 -12.78
CA ARG A 87 -5.60 0.89 -11.55
C ARG A 87 -5.02 -0.03 -10.50
N ALA A 88 -4.92 0.50 -9.28
CA ALA A 88 -4.48 -0.24 -8.12
C ALA A 88 -5.25 0.21 -6.88
N ILE A 89 -5.21 -0.61 -5.84
CA ILE A 89 -5.78 -0.27 -4.54
C ILE A 89 -4.76 -0.53 -3.43
N ILE A 90 -4.80 0.33 -2.42
CA ILE A 90 -4.16 0.10 -1.13
C ILE A 90 -5.24 -0.21 -0.12
N GLN A 91 -5.18 -1.41 0.44
CA GLN A 91 -6.10 -1.83 1.50
C GLN A 91 -5.39 -1.74 2.85
N LEU A 92 -5.93 -0.90 3.73
CA LEU A 92 -5.42 -0.75 5.09
C LEU A 92 -5.94 -1.89 5.98
N ARG A 93 -5.12 -2.32 6.93
CA ARG A 93 -5.51 -3.23 8.01
C ARG A 93 -5.95 -2.42 9.23
N ASP A 94 -7.01 -1.66 9.05
CA ASP A 94 -7.74 -0.92 10.07
C ASP A 94 -9.12 -1.58 10.32
N PRO A 95 -9.81 -1.28 11.43
CA PRO A 95 -11.14 -1.85 11.70
C PRO A 95 -12.18 -1.55 10.61
N ALA A 96 -12.03 -0.43 9.89
CA ALA A 96 -12.91 -0.05 8.79
C ALA A 96 -12.54 -0.70 7.45
N HIS A 97 -11.41 -1.42 7.37
CA HIS A 97 -10.88 -2.00 6.15
C HIS A 97 -10.83 -1.00 4.99
N THR A 98 -10.27 0.17 5.25
CA THR A 98 -10.22 1.31 4.34
C THR A 98 -9.51 0.93 3.04
N VAL A 99 -10.12 1.26 1.90
CA VAL A 99 -9.54 1.07 0.57
C VAL A 99 -9.27 2.43 -0.07
N LEU A 100 -8.02 2.61 -0.48
CA LEU A 100 -7.53 3.82 -1.16
C LEU A 100 -7.27 3.48 -2.64
N PRO A 101 -8.11 3.97 -3.57
CA PRO A 101 -7.93 3.71 -5.00
C PRO A 101 -6.88 4.63 -5.61
N PHE A 102 -5.95 4.03 -6.34
CA PHE A 102 -4.93 4.73 -7.10
C PHE A 102 -5.09 4.49 -8.60
N GLU A 103 -4.87 5.53 -9.40
CA GLU A 103 -4.79 5.41 -10.85
C GLU A 103 -3.48 5.98 -11.38
N LEU A 104 -2.94 5.35 -12.41
CA LEU A 104 -1.75 5.80 -13.09
C LEU A 104 -2.12 6.94 -14.06
N ASP A 105 -1.53 8.11 -13.87
CA ASP A 105 -1.70 9.24 -14.78
C ASP A 105 -0.91 9.04 -16.09
N GLN A 106 -1.11 9.94 -17.05
CA GLN A 106 -0.41 9.90 -18.34
C GLN A 106 1.11 10.11 -18.22
N SER A 107 1.58 10.61 -17.07
CA SER A 107 2.99 10.85 -16.76
C SER A 107 3.63 9.65 -16.04
N GLY A 108 2.88 8.58 -15.78
CA GLY A 108 3.35 7.39 -15.07
C GLY A 108 3.38 7.54 -13.55
N ARG A 109 2.62 8.49 -12.98
CA ARG A 109 2.51 8.71 -11.52
C ARG A 109 1.20 8.13 -10.99
N TRP A 110 1.26 7.50 -9.83
CA TRP A 110 0.07 7.00 -9.15
C TRP A 110 -0.61 8.12 -8.37
N LEU A 111 -1.87 8.40 -8.72
CA LEU A 111 -2.69 9.42 -8.10
C LEU A 111 -3.80 8.78 -7.27
N LEU A 112 -3.99 9.26 -6.05
CA LEU A 112 -5.14 8.87 -5.22
C LEU A 112 -6.41 9.46 -5.83
N LYS A 113 -7.44 8.64 -6.02
CA LYS A 113 -8.76 9.10 -6.48
C LYS A 113 -9.68 9.42 -5.31
N GLU A 114 -10.63 10.31 -5.58
CA GLU A 114 -11.56 10.91 -4.60
C GLU A 114 -12.46 9.89 -3.88
N THR A 115 -12.59 8.67 -4.41
CA THR A 115 -13.46 7.63 -3.84
C THR A 115 -12.84 6.90 -2.65
N PHE A 116 -13.08 7.40 -1.45
CA PHE A 116 -12.99 6.59 -0.22
C PHE A 116 -14.12 5.56 -0.23
N HIS A 117 -13.81 4.31 -0.58
CA HIS A 117 -14.77 3.22 -0.40
C HIS A 117 -14.52 2.58 0.97
N GLN A 118 -15.39 2.86 1.94
CA GLN A 118 -15.56 1.95 3.07
C GLN A 118 -16.12 0.64 2.51
N VAL A 119 -15.34 -0.44 2.62
CA VAL A 119 -15.84 -1.76 2.22
C VAL A 119 -16.77 -2.23 3.34
N TYR A 120 -18.07 -1.96 3.18
CA TYR A 120 -19.08 -2.65 3.97
C TYR A 120 -18.95 -4.15 3.66
N ARG A 121 -18.66 -4.93 4.71
CA ARG A 121 -18.58 -6.39 4.61
C ARG A 121 -19.92 -6.91 4.09
N ILE A 122 -19.93 -7.50 2.89
CA ILE A 122 -21.07 -8.33 2.48
C ILE A 122 -20.92 -9.61 3.27
N ASP A 123 -21.76 -9.81 4.28
CA ASP A 123 -21.87 -11.09 4.96
C ASP A 123 -22.30 -12.13 3.92
N PHE A 124 -21.39 -13.05 3.59
CA PHE A 124 -21.71 -14.23 2.79
C PHE A 124 -22.73 -15.06 3.60
N ILE A 125 -23.99 -15.03 3.18
CA ILE A 125 -24.98 -16.05 3.59
C ILE A 125 -24.58 -17.32 2.83
N PRO A 126 -24.14 -18.40 3.50
CA PRO A 126 -23.87 -19.65 2.80
C PRO A 126 -25.17 -20.15 2.17
N ALA A 127 -25.12 -20.50 0.89
CA ALA A 127 -26.21 -21.20 0.23
C ALA A 127 -26.41 -22.55 0.94
N ASN A 128 -27.47 -22.67 1.74
CA ASN A 128 -27.86 -23.96 2.29
C ASN A 128 -28.41 -24.83 1.15
N ASN A 129 -27.91 -26.07 1.13
CA ASN A 129 -28.36 -27.21 0.32
C ASN A 129 -29.88 -27.39 0.30
#